data_AF-A0AAD7WYX2-F1
#
_entry.id   AF-A0AAD7WYX2-F1
#
_cell.length_a   1.000
_cell.length_b   1.000
_cell.length_c   1.000
_cell.angle_alpha   90.00
_cell.angle_beta   90.00
_cell.angle_gamma   90.00
#
_symmetry.space_group_name_H-M   'P 1'
#
loop_
_entity.id
_entity.type
_entity.pdbx_description
1 polymer ?
#
loop_
_entity_poly.entity_id
_entity_poly.type
_entity_poly.pdbx_seq_one_letter_code
_entity_poly.pdbx_strand_id
1 'polypeptide(L)'
;MDKRLSLSKNIAAVSRACRFFLYNIRRIRPFLTTYSTQLLVQAMVLYLDYCNSLLAGLPASTIRPLQLIQNAAARLVYNLPRHSHVTPLLTTLHWLPVIARIKFKTLVLAYQVVKGSAPTYLLKILKPYTPARPLCSATSGRLAPPPLRTCASRSRLLMVLAPRWWNDLPVEVRTAETLVTFETEDSPLQGAPLPVVRFCNLGT
;
A
#
# COMPACT_ATOMS: atom_id res chain seq x y z
N MET A 1 -23.99 -8.45 7.79
CA MET A 1 -22.83 -8.81 6.95
C MET A 1 -23.13 -8.41 5.50
N ASP A 2 -22.30 -7.55 4.90
CA ASP A 2 -22.57 -6.93 3.59
C ASP A 2 -22.33 -7.93 2.44
N LYS A 3 -23.38 -8.30 1.68
CA LYS A 3 -23.36 -9.40 0.69
C LYS A 3 -22.39 -9.19 -0.49
N ARG A 4 -21.77 -8.00 -0.62
CA ARG A 4 -20.90 -7.62 -1.76
C ARG A 4 -19.46 -7.23 -1.39
N LEU A 5 -19.05 -7.34 -0.11
CA LEU A 5 -17.69 -6.99 0.35
C LEU A 5 -17.16 -5.64 -0.21
N SER A 6 -18.05 -4.67 -0.45
CA SER A 6 -17.72 -3.44 -1.18
C SER A 6 -16.89 -2.46 -0.36
N LEU A 7 -16.71 -2.72 0.94
CA LEU A 7 -15.96 -1.92 1.92
C LEU A 7 -16.33 -0.42 1.94
N SER A 8 -17.44 -0.04 1.30
CA SER A 8 -17.80 1.34 0.99
C SER A 8 -18.05 2.16 2.24
N LYS A 9 -18.69 1.57 3.26
CA LYS A 9 -18.93 2.18 4.56
C LYS A 9 -17.62 2.53 5.28
N ASN A 10 -16.66 1.61 5.27
CA ASN A 10 -15.35 1.83 5.88
C ASN A 10 -14.56 2.91 5.12
N ILE A 11 -14.54 2.85 3.78
CA ILE A 11 -13.90 3.88 2.94
C ILE A 11 -14.52 5.25 3.23
N ALA A 12 -15.86 5.33 3.35
CA ALA A 12 -16.55 6.57 3.68
C ALA A 12 -16.19 7.09 5.07
N ALA A 13 -16.12 6.21 6.07
CA ALA A 13 -15.73 6.56 7.44
C ALA A 13 -14.29 7.09 7.51
N VAL A 14 -13.33 6.36 6.94
CA VAL A 14 -11.91 6.77 6.85
C VAL A 14 -11.80 8.09 6.08
N SER A 15 -12.49 8.20 4.95
CA SER A 15 -12.47 9.43 4.16
C SER A 15 -13.04 10.63 4.93
N ARG A 16 -14.07 10.43 5.75
CA ARG A 16 -14.65 11.48 6.61
C ARG A 16 -13.67 11.90 7.70
N ALA A 17 -13.02 10.94 8.36
CA ALA A 17 -11.99 11.23 9.36
C ALA A 17 -10.80 11.99 8.76
N CYS A 18 -10.24 11.55 7.64
CA CYS A 18 -9.14 12.25 6.97
C CYS A 18 -9.53 13.66 6.52
N ARG A 19 -10.75 13.86 5.99
CA ARG A 19 -11.22 15.21 5.65
C ARG A 19 -11.32 16.12 6.88
N PHE A 20 -11.77 15.57 8.02
CA PHE A 20 -11.79 16.31 9.28
C PHE A 20 -10.39 16.67 9.75
N PHE A 21 -9.42 15.75 9.67
CA PHE A 21 -8.01 16.06 9.97
C PHE A 21 -7.46 17.15 9.07
N LEU A 22 -7.66 17.05 7.74
CA LEU A 22 -7.22 18.10 6.80
C LEU A 22 -7.82 19.46 7.11
N TYR A 23 -9.11 19.51 7.47
CA TYR A 23 -9.78 20.75 7.84
C TYR A 23 -9.13 21.38 9.08
N ASN A 24 -8.88 20.59 10.12
CA ASN A 24 -8.25 21.08 11.35
C ASN A 24 -6.81 21.54 11.12
N ILE A 25 -5.99 20.76 10.40
CA ILE A 25 -4.61 21.13 10.08
C ILE A 25 -4.59 22.42 9.25
N ARG A 26 -5.53 22.60 8.31
CA ARG A 26 -5.61 23.81 7.49
C ARG A 26 -5.90 25.07 8.33
N ARG A 27 -6.68 24.95 9.41
CA ARG A 27 -6.97 26.07 10.31
C ARG A 27 -5.75 26.50 11.12
N ILE A 28 -4.95 25.55 11.58
CA ILE A 28 -3.73 25.84 12.36
C ILE A 28 -2.50 26.06 11.48
N ARG A 29 -2.60 25.85 10.16
CA ARG A 29 -1.50 25.99 9.19
C ARG A 29 -0.72 27.30 9.29
N PRO A 30 -1.33 28.49 9.53
CA PRO A 30 -0.59 29.75 9.68
C PRO A 30 0.38 29.76 10.86
N PHE A 31 0.15 28.92 11.87
CA PHE A 31 0.96 28.84 13.10
C PHE A 31 1.99 27.69 13.06
N LEU A 32 2.01 26.91 11.98
CA LEU A 32 2.88 25.73 11.85
C LEU A 32 3.99 25.96 10.84
N THR A 33 5.17 25.41 11.15
CA THR A 33 6.24 25.26 10.17
C THR A 33 5.85 24.25 9.09
N THR A 34 6.55 24.29 7.95
CA THR A 34 6.41 23.29 6.88
C THR A 34 6.72 21.88 7.40
N TYR A 35 7.78 21.73 8.20
CA TYR A 35 8.19 20.46 8.80
C TYR A 35 7.13 19.87 9.73
N SER A 36 6.61 20.66 10.69
CA SER A 36 5.56 20.18 11.60
C SER A 36 4.28 19.81 10.85
N THR A 37 3.94 20.56 9.79
CA THR A 37 2.81 20.25 8.92
C THR A 37 3.02 18.91 8.20
N GLN A 38 4.23 18.68 7.68
CA GLN A 38 4.60 17.42 7.03
C GLN A 38 4.44 16.23 7.98
N LEU A 39 4.87 16.34 9.25
CA LEU A 39 4.70 15.28 10.24
C LEU A 39 3.22 14.94 10.51
N LEU A 40 2.38 15.97 10.71
CA LEU A 40 0.93 15.77 10.94
C LEU A 40 0.26 15.11 9.74
N VAL A 41 0.61 15.54 8.53
CA VAL A 41 0.05 14.96 7.31
C VAL A 41 0.58 13.53 7.10
N GLN A 42 1.84 13.26 7.41
CA GLN A 42 2.42 11.92 7.35
C GLN A 42 1.68 10.95 8.27
N ALA A 43 1.36 11.36 9.50
CA ALA A 43 0.54 10.56 10.42
C ALA A 43 -0.85 10.27 9.84
N MET A 44 -1.47 11.25 9.18
CA MET A 44 -2.75 11.06 8.49
C MET A 44 -2.65 10.07 7.31
N VAL A 45 -1.55 10.11 6.54
CA VAL A 45 -1.31 9.16 5.43
C VAL A 45 -1.11 7.74 5.98
N LEU A 46 -0.42 7.57 7.12
CA LEU A 46 -0.31 6.27 7.78
C LEU A 46 -1.68 5.71 8.21
N TYR A 47 -2.59 6.56 8.70
CA TYR A 47 -3.96 6.16 9.02
C TYR A 47 -4.73 5.72 7.78
N LEU A 48 -4.53 6.37 6.64
CA LEU A 48 -5.12 5.97 5.35
C LEU A 48 -4.59 4.60 4.91
N ASP A 49 -3.32 4.30 5.20
CA ASP A 49 -2.65 3.09 4.74
C ASP A 49 -3.00 1.80 5.54
N TYR A 50 -3.64 1.93 6.72
CA TYR A 50 -3.95 0.81 7.60
C TYR A 50 -4.80 -0.31 6.95
N CYS A 51 -5.72 0.03 6.06
CA CYS A 51 -6.61 -0.95 5.39
C CYS A 51 -6.28 -1.18 3.91
N ASN A 52 -5.12 -0.74 3.41
CA ASN A 52 -4.84 -0.75 1.96
C ASN A 52 -4.86 -2.15 1.34
N SER A 53 -4.37 -3.18 2.03
CA SER A 53 -4.37 -4.56 1.51
C SER A 53 -5.78 -5.12 1.30
N LEU A 54 -6.77 -4.66 2.07
CA LEU A 54 -8.17 -5.05 1.94
C LEU A 54 -8.88 -4.29 0.80
N LEU A 55 -8.30 -3.18 0.35
CA LEU A 55 -8.77 -2.43 -0.83
C LEU A 55 -8.28 -3.05 -2.15
N ALA A 56 -7.36 -4.02 -2.09
CA ALA A 56 -6.87 -4.71 -3.27
C ALA A 56 -8.03 -5.31 -4.06
N GLY A 57 -8.13 -4.97 -5.35
CA GLY A 57 -9.18 -5.48 -6.24
C GLY A 57 -10.46 -4.65 -6.29
N LEU A 58 -10.61 -3.61 -5.49
CA LEU A 58 -11.75 -2.69 -5.61
C LEU A 58 -11.66 -1.83 -6.87
N PRO A 59 -12.80 -1.41 -7.46
CA PRO A 59 -12.80 -0.57 -8.64
C PRO A 59 -12.16 0.80 -8.35
N ALA A 60 -11.45 1.36 -9.32
CA ALA A 60 -10.76 2.64 -9.18
C ALA A 60 -11.69 3.78 -8.70
N SER A 61 -12.98 3.73 -9.03
CA SER A 61 -13.99 4.68 -8.57
C SER A 61 -14.11 4.74 -7.04
N THR A 62 -13.95 3.62 -6.35
CA THR A 62 -14.01 3.55 -4.87
C THR A 62 -12.72 4.00 -4.20
N ILE A 63 -11.58 3.90 -4.89
CA ILE A 63 -10.26 4.33 -4.41
C ILE A 63 -10.05 5.82 -4.67
N ARG A 64 -10.69 6.39 -5.70
CA ARG A 64 -10.58 7.79 -6.11
C ARG A 64 -10.73 8.80 -4.95
N PRO A 65 -11.68 8.67 -4.01
CA PRO A 65 -11.79 9.58 -2.87
C PRO A 65 -10.52 9.62 -2.00
N LEU A 66 -9.86 8.48 -1.81
CA LEU A 66 -8.62 8.38 -1.03
C LEU A 66 -7.47 9.08 -1.75
N GLN A 67 -7.37 8.92 -3.07
CA GLN A 67 -6.38 9.65 -3.87
C GLN A 67 -6.61 11.18 -3.79
N LEU A 68 -7.86 11.63 -3.82
CA LEU A 68 -8.18 13.05 -3.69
C LEU A 68 -7.77 13.61 -2.32
N ILE A 69 -7.94 12.83 -1.26
CA ILE A 69 -7.49 13.18 0.09
C ILE A 69 -5.97 13.30 0.14
N GLN A 70 -5.24 12.31 -0.38
CA GLN A 70 -3.77 12.34 -0.44
C GLN A 70 -3.28 13.56 -1.23
N ASN A 71 -3.92 13.85 -2.37
CA ASN A 71 -3.60 15.01 -3.21
C ASN A 71 -3.85 16.33 -2.47
N ALA A 72 -4.95 16.44 -1.73
CA ALA A 72 -5.22 17.62 -0.91
C ALA A 72 -4.21 17.77 0.24
N ALA A 73 -3.77 16.65 0.80
CA ALA A 73 -2.77 16.61 1.86
C ALA A 73 -1.40 17.12 1.37
N ALA A 74 -0.94 16.66 0.20
CA ALA A 74 0.30 17.12 -0.42
C ALA A 74 0.29 18.63 -0.67
N ARG A 75 -0.84 19.17 -1.16
CA ARG A 75 -1.02 20.62 -1.34
C ARG A 75 -1.01 21.39 -0.03
N LEU A 76 -1.55 20.81 1.04
CA LEU A 76 -1.59 21.45 2.35
C LEU A 76 -0.20 21.63 2.96
N VAL A 77 0.70 20.66 2.75
CA VAL A 77 2.11 20.77 3.19
C VAL A 77 2.77 22.02 2.61
N TYR A 78 2.68 22.19 1.29
CA TYR A 78 3.26 23.34 0.57
C TYR A 78 2.35 24.58 0.51
N ASN A 79 1.20 24.56 1.19
CA ASN A 79 0.21 25.65 1.18
C ASN A 79 -0.20 26.11 -0.24
N LEU A 80 -0.41 25.16 -1.15
CA LEU A 80 -0.74 25.44 -2.55
C LEU A 80 -2.26 25.53 -2.79
N PRO A 81 -2.70 26.23 -3.86
CA PRO A 81 -4.11 26.33 -4.22
C PRO A 81 -4.69 24.97 -4.63
N ARG A 82 -6.02 24.85 -4.56
CA ARG A 82 -6.76 23.58 -4.80
C ARG A 82 -6.44 22.90 -6.15
N HIS A 83 -6.15 23.69 -7.19
CA HIS A 83 -5.95 23.22 -8.56
C HIS A 83 -4.47 23.10 -8.95
N SER A 84 -3.53 23.23 -8.00
CA SER A 84 -2.11 23.04 -8.29
C SER A 84 -1.81 21.61 -8.75
N HIS A 85 -0.77 21.48 -9.58
CA HIS A 85 -0.23 20.20 -10.02
C HIS A 85 0.28 19.40 -8.82
N VAL A 86 -0.18 18.15 -8.71
CA VAL A 86 0.10 17.28 -7.55
C VAL A 86 1.26 16.33 -7.80
N THR A 87 1.44 15.88 -9.04
CA THR A 87 2.52 14.97 -9.42
C THR A 87 3.89 15.42 -8.92
N PRO A 88 4.36 16.66 -9.14
CA PRO A 88 5.67 17.10 -8.63
C PRO A 88 5.72 17.14 -7.09
N LEU A 89 4.59 17.41 -6.43
CA LEU A 89 4.51 17.42 -4.96
C LEU A 89 4.68 16.01 -4.40
N LEU A 90 4.04 15.02 -5.01
CA LEU A 90 4.19 13.62 -4.60
C LEU A 90 5.62 13.15 -4.80
N THR A 91 6.29 13.52 -5.90
CA THR A 91 7.70 13.20 -6.12
C THR A 91 8.60 13.85 -5.07
N THR A 92 8.39 15.14 -4.78
CA THR A 92 9.18 15.88 -3.78
C THR A 92 8.97 15.34 -2.36
N LEU A 93 7.75 14.88 -2.04
CA LEU A 93 7.42 14.24 -0.76
C LEU A 93 7.80 12.75 -0.72
N HIS A 94 8.27 12.19 -1.83
CA HIS A 94 8.48 10.76 -2.03
C HIS A 94 7.24 9.90 -1.68
N TRP A 95 6.06 10.38 -2.04
CA TRP A 95 4.79 9.70 -1.80
C TRP A 95 4.31 8.94 -3.03
N LEU A 96 4.06 7.64 -2.86
CA LEU A 96 3.40 6.83 -3.89
C LEU A 96 1.90 7.17 -3.97
N PRO A 97 1.29 7.13 -5.18
CA PRO A 97 -0.17 7.14 -5.34
C PRO A 97 -0.84 5.99 -4.57
N VAL A 98 -2.09 6.19 -4.12
CA VAL A 98 -2.82 5.21 -3.30
C VAL A 98 -2.90 3.83 -3.96
N ILE A 99 -3.12 3.77 -5.27
CA ILE A 99 -3.19 2.50 -6.01
C ILE A 99 -1.86 1.74 -5.94
N ALA A 100 -0.74 2.45 -6.10
CA ALA A 100 0.59 1.86 -6.01
C ALA A 100 0.88 1.39 -4.57
N ARG A 101 0.45 2.14 -3.56
CA ARG A 101 0.55 1.73 -2.15
C ARG A 101 -0.24 0.47 -1.84
N ILE A 102 -1.44 0.33 -2.38
CA ILE A 102 -2.26 -0.88 -2.25
C ILE A 102 -1.51 -2.09 -2.82
N LYS A 103 -0.98 -1.96 -4.05
CA LYS A 103 -0.20 -3.02 -4.69
C LYS A 103 1.03 -3.39 -3.85
N PHE A 104 1.82 -2.39 -3.45
CA PHE A 104 3.03 -2.58 -2.65
C PHE A 104 2.73 -3.26 -1.30
N LYS A 105 1.72 -2.80 -0.55
CA LYS A 105 1.32 -3.44 0.71
C LYS A 105 0.86 -4.88 0.52
N THR A 106 0.15 -5.18 -0.56
CA THR A 106 -0.21 -6.57 -0.91
C THR A 106 1.02 -7.42 -1.18
N LEU A 107 2.03 -6.89 -1.87
CA LEU A 107 3.28 -7.59 -2.14
C LEU A 107 4.13 -7.80 -0.88
N VAL A 108 4.19 -6.83 0.03
CA VAL A 108 4.85 -6.99 1.34
C VAL A 108 4.20 -8.11 2.15
N LEU A 109 2.87 -8.21 2.15
CA LEU A 109 2.17 -9.33 2.81
C LEU A 109 2.49 -10.68 2.15
N ALA A 110 2.60 -10.71 0.82
CA ALA A 110 3.02 -11.90 0.09
C ALA A 110 4.46 -12.32 0.44
N TYR A 111 5.39 -11.38 0.51
CA TYR A 111 6.77 -11.60 0.96
C TYR A 111 6.81 -12.24 2.35
N GLN A 112 6.07 -11.68 3.31
CA GLN A 112 6.01 -12.22 4.67
C GLN A 112 5.47 -13.66 4.71
N VAL A 113 4.50 -13.99 3.85
CA VAL A 113 3.97 -15.35 3.71
C VAL A 113 5.02 -16.30 3.15
N VAL A 114 5.74 -15.89 2.10
CA VAL A 114 6.78 -16.72 1.47
C VAL A 114 7.95 -16.97 2.42
N LYS A 115 8.37 -15.96 3.19
CA LYS A 115 9.45 -16.09 4.20
C LYS A 115 9.00 -16.74 5.51
N GLY A 116 7.72 -17.06 5.66
CA GLY A 116 7.18 -17.72 6.86
C GLY A 116 7.07 -16.82 8.10
N SER A 117 7.23 -15.50 7.97
CA SER A 117 7.08 -14.53 9.06
C SER A 117 5.65 -13.99 9.21
N ALA A 118 4.73 -14.40 8.33
CA ALA A 118 3.35 -13.96 8.37
C ALA A 118 2.54 -14.66 9.48
N PRO A 119 1.54 -13.97 10.07
CA PRO A 119 0.59 -14.59 10.98
C PRO A 119 -0.14 -15.81 10.37
N THR A 120 -0.53 -16.75 11.23
CA THR A 120 -1.19 -18.01 10.83
C THR A 120 -2.46 -17.81 10.01
N TYR A 121 -3.22 -16.74 10.25
CA TYR A 121 -4.41 -16.42 9.47
C TYR A 121 -4.11 -16.08 8.01
N LEU A 122 -2.96 -15.43 7.72
CA LEU A 122 -2.54 -15.15 6.36
C LEU A 122 -2.05 -16.41 5.65
N LEU A 123 -1.31 -17.28 6.34
CA LEU A 123 -0.85 -18.57 5.81
C LEU A 123 -2.01 -19.51 5.42
N LYS A 124 -3.18 -19.38 6.07
CA LYS A 124 -4.39 -20.11 5.68
C LYS A 124 -4.98 -19.61 4.35
N ILE A 125 -4.78 -18.33 4.03
CA ILE A 125 -5.33 -17.67 2.83
C ILE A 125 -4.35 -17.76 1.65
N LEU A 126 -3.07 -17.52 1.90
CA LEU A 126 -1.99 -17.51 0.93
C LEU A 126 -1.02 -18.64 1.24
N LYS A 127 -0.78 -19.51 0.27
CA LYS A 127 0.08 -20.68 0.44
C LYS A 127 1.35 -20.52 -0.40
N PRO A 128 2.55 -20.72 0.18
CA PRO A 128 3.77 -20.92 -0.59
C PRO A 128 3.59 -22.07 -1.58
N TYR A 129 4.16 -21.93 -2.78
CA TYR A 129 4.13 -22.98 -3.78
C TYR A 129 5.12 -24.08 -3.40
N THR A 130 4.61 -25.26 -3.08
CA THR A 130 5.40 -26.46 -2.84
C THR A 130 5.14 -27.48 -3.96
N PRO A 131 6.10 -27.70 -4.88
CA PRO A 131 5.92 -28.70 -5.93
C PRO A 131 6.01 -30.11 -5.34
N ALA A 132 5.26 -31.06 -5.92
CA ALA A 132 5.28 -32.47 -5.51
C ALA A 132 6.63 -33.17 -5.82
N ARG A 133 7.46 -32.56 -6.67
CA ARG A 133 8.78 -33.05 -7.08
C ARG A 133 9.78 -31.88 -7.05
N PRO A 134 11.08 -32.14 -6.78
CA PRO A 134 12.10 -31.09 -6.83
C PRO A 134 12.23 -30.56 -8.27
N LEU A 135 11.85 -29.30 -8.47
CA LEU A 135 11.90 -28.59 -9.75
C LEU A 135 12.70 -27.30 -9.56
N CYS A 136 13.31 -26.77 -10.62
CA CYS A 136 14.00 -25.47 -10.58
C CYS A 136 13.05 -24.32 -10.14
N SER A 137 11.74 -24.47 -10.34
CA SER A 137 10.75 -23.52 -9.84
C SER A 137 10.55 -23.53 -8.32
N ALA A 138 11.00 -24.58 -7.63
CA ALA A 138 10.86 -24.73 -6.18
C ALA A 138 11.64 -23.65 -5.40
N THR A 139 12.81 -23.24 -5.93
CA THR A 139 13.67 -22.21 -5.32
C THR A 139 13.25 -20.79 -5.65
N SER A 140 12.26 -20.60 -6.53
CA SER A 140 11.84 -19.27 -7.02
C SER A 140 10.87 -18.52 -6.09
N GLY A 141 10.56 -19.05 -4.89
CA GLY A 141 9.76 -18.35 -3.89
C GLY A 141 8.34 -17.97 -4.35
N ARG A 142 7.67 -18.84 -5.12
CA ARG A 142 6.32 -18.56 -5.67
C ARG A 142 5.19 -18.74 -4.67
N LEU A 143 4.06 -18.09 -4.94
CA LEU A 143 2.79 -18.36 -4.26
C LEU A 143 1.91 -19.27 -5.10
N ALA A 144 1.24 -20.23 -4.46
CA ALA A 144 0.29 -21.10 -5.13
C ALA A 144 -0.97 -20.30 -5.52
N PRO A 145 -1.35 -20.26 -6.81
CA PRO A 145 -2.60 -19.64 -7.20
C PRO A 145 -3.79 -20.43 -6.64
N PRO A 146 -4.93 -19.77 -6.37
CA PRO A 146 -6.12 -20.46 -5.95
C PRO A 146 -6.64 -21.38 -7.06
N PRO A 147 -7.39 -22.44 -6.71
CA PRO A 147 -7.90 -23.40 -7.70
C PRO A 147 -8.73 -22.71 -8.79
N LEU A 148 -8.60 -23.21 -10.03
CA LEU A 148 -9.11 -22.65 -11.29
C LEU A 148 -10.62 -22.33 -11.30
N ARG A 149 -11.40 -22.85 -10.34
CA ARG A 149 -12.84 -22.59 -10.16
C ARG A 149 -13.15 -21.33 -9.34
N THR A 150 -12.30 -20.31 -9.40
CA THR A 150 -12.57 -19.05 -8.71
C THR A 150 -13.55 -18.21 -9.53
N CYS A 151 -14.80 -18.12 -9.09
CA CYS A 151 -15.83 -17.29 -9.74
C CYS A 151 -15.35 -15.84 -9.92
N ALA A 152 -15.83 -15.15 -10.96
CA ALA A 152 -15.50 -13.76 -11.25
C ALA A 152 -15.69 -12.82 -10.04
N SER A 153 -16.66 -13.09 -9.15
CA SER A 153 -16.87 -12.31 -7.91
C SER A 153 -15.70 -12.38 -6.92
N ARG A 154 -14.92 -13.47 -6.94
CA ARG A 154 -13.77 -13.74 -6.07
C ARG A 154 -12.44 -13.31 -6.68
N SER A 155 -12.40 -12.92 -7.95
CA SER A 155 -11.19 -12.45 -8.64
C SER A 155 -10.50 -11.25 -7.96
N ARG A 156 -11.26 -10.51 -7.16
CA ARG A 156 -10.82 -9.31 -6.43
C ARG A 156 -10.29 -9.61 -5.04
N LEU A 157 -10.36 -10.85 -4.58
CA LEU A 157 -9.90 -11.20 -3.24
C LEU A 157 -8.37 -11.22 -3.19
N LEU A 158 -7.83 -10.91 -2.01
CA LEU A 158 -6.40 -10.98 -1.72
C LEU A 158 -5.79 -12.34 -2.11
N MET A 159 -6.51 -13.44 -1.89
CA MET A 159 -6.09 -14.80 -2.27
C MET A 159 -5.85 -15.00 -3.77
N VAL A 160 -6.48 -14.18 -4.63
CA VAL A 160 -6.31 -14.25 -6.10
C VAL A 160 -5.28 -13.23 -6.56
N LEU A 161 -5.38 -12.00 -6.06
CA LEU A 161 -4.54 -10.90 -6.52
C LEU A 161 -3.10 -10.99 -6.01
N ALA A 162 -2.89 -11.40 -4.76
CA ALA A 162 -1.55 -11.45 -4.20
C ALA A 162 -0.67 -12.49 -4.92
N PRO A 163 -1.09 -13.75 -5.16
CA PRO A 163 -0.29 -14.69 -5.94
C PRO A 163 -0.06 -14.24 -7.38
N ARG A 164 -1.04 -13.57 -8.01
CA ARG A 164 -0.90 -13.02 -9.36
C ARG A 164 0.20 -11.96 -9.40
N TRP A 165 0.06 -10.89 -8.61
CA TRP A 165 1.04 -9.81 -8.59
C TRP A 165 2.41 -10.27 -8.13
N TRP A 166 2.48 -11.19 -7.16
CA TRP A 166 3.73 -11.75 -6.67
C TRP A 166 4.44 -12.59 -7.73
N ASN A 167 3.72 -13.47 -8.42
CA ASN A 167 4.31 -14.35 -9.43
C ASN A 167 4.69 -13.60 -10.73
N ASP A 168 4.13 -12.41 -10.95
CA ASP A 168 4.52 -11.49 -12.03
C ASP A 168 5.87 -10.79 -11.73
N LEU A 169 6.40 -10.87 -10.50
CA LEU A 169 7.68 -10.27 -10.13
C LEU A 169 8.89 -11.06 -10.68
N PRO A 170 10.00 -10.37 -11.00
CA PRO A 170 11.29 -11.00 -11.29
C PRO A 170 11.73 -11.94 -10.16
N VAL A 171 12.55 -12.94 -10.50
CA VAL A 171 12.97 -13.95 -9.51
C VAL A 171 13.88 -13.31 -8.46
N GLU A 172 14.73 -12.39 -8.89
CA GLU A 172 15.71 -11.65 -8.09
C GLU A 172 15.02 -10.98 -6.90
N VAL A 173 13.97 -10.20 -7.19
CA VAL A 173 13.16 -9.48 -6.21
C VAL A 173 12.44 -10.46 -5.25
N ARG A 174 11.94 -11.59 -5.75
CA ARG A 174 11.27 -12.61 -4.92
C ARG A 174 12.22 -13.34 -3.99
N THR A 175 13.47 -13.52 -4.40
CA THR A 175 14.50 -14.21 -3.62
C THR A 175 15.21 -13.32 -2.62
N ALA A 176 14.97 -12.01 -2.64
CA ALA A 176 15.52 -11.03 -1.71
C ALA A 176 15.55 -11.54 -0.27
N GLU A 177 16.70 -11.40 0.40
CA GLU A 177 16.93 -12.00 1.73
C GLU A 177 16.21 -11.24 2.84
N THR A 178 16.15 -9.91 2.71
CA THR A 178 15.55 -9.03 3.72
C THR A 178 14.39 -8.23 3.16
N LEU A 179 13.47 -7.83 4.04
CA LEU A 179 12.38 -6.93 3.67
C LEU A 179 12.92 -5.61 3.14
N VAL A 180 14.01 -5.09 3.71
CA VAL A 180 14.64 -3.83 3.28
C VAL A 180 15.11 -3.92 1.84
N THR A 181 15.79 -5.01 1.47
CA THR A 181 16.22 -5.25 0.08
C THR A 181 15.03 -5.36 -0.86
N PHE A 182 13.98 -6.06 -0.46
CA PHE A 182 12.74 -6.18 -1.24
C PHE A 182 12.06 -4.82 -1.47
N GLU A 183 11.93 -3.99 -0.43
CA GLU A 183 11.30 -2.67 -0.53
C GLU A 183 12.11 -1.70 -1.43
N THR A 184 13.42 -1.93 -1.53
CA THR A 184 14.33 -1.12 -2.36
C THR A 184 14.33 -1.60 -3.82
N GLU A 185 14.30 -2.91 -4.07
CA GLU A 185 14.32 -3.49 -5.42
C GLU A 185 12.96 -3.51 -6.13
N ASP A 186 11.85 -3.65 -5.39
CA ASP A 186 10.48 -3.62 -5.94
C ASP A 186 9.96 -2.18 -6.15
N SER A 187 10.87 -1.20 -6.06
CA SER A 187 10.72 0.18 -6.53
C SER A 187 11.11 0.45 -8.01
N PRO A 188 11.04 -0.45 -9.01
CA PRO A 188 11.33 -0.05 -10.39
C PRO A 188 10.22 0.80 -11.02
N LEU A 189 9.16 1.18 -10.28
CA LEU A 189 8.18 2.18 -10.75
C LEU A 189 8.59 3.63 -10.50
N GLN A 190 9.70 3.90 -9.79
CA GLN A 190 10.26 5.25 -9.63
C GLN A 190 11.68 5.11 -9.09
N GLY A 191 12.69 5.53 -9.86
CA GLY A 191 14.12 5.51 -9.49
C GLY A 191 14.49 6.43 -8.32
N ALA A 192 13.86 6.27 -7.17
CA ALA A 192 14.23 6.91 -5.91
C ALA A 192 14.00 5.90 -4.78
N PRO A 193 14.95 5.72 -3.85
CA PRO A 193 14.73 4.89 -2.68
C PRO A 193 13.50 5.41 -1.92
N LEU A 194 12.61 4.50 -1.53
CA LEU A 194 11.53 4.82 -0.60
C LEU A 194 12.15 5.52 0.61
N PRO A 195 11.48 6.52 1.20
CA PRO A 195 11.78 6.86 2.57
C PRO A 195 11.41 5.60 3.35
N VAL A 196 12.43 4.80 3.68
CA VAL A 196 12.43 3.98 4.87
C VAL A 196 11.76 4.86 5.92
N VAL A 197 10.67 4.37 6.50
CA VAL A 197 10.02 5.01 7.63
C VAL A 197 11.05 4.97 8.78
N ARG A 198 12.06 5.84 8.72
CA ARG A 198 12.99 6.14 9.80
C ARG A 198 12.29 7.17 10.68
N PHE A 199 11.28 6.70 11.41
CA PHE A 199 11.08 7.23 12.75
C PHE A 199 12.15 6.56 13.61
N CYS A 200 13.35 7.12 13.60
CA CYS A 200 14.39 6.99 14.63
C CYS A 200 15.61 7.77 14.12
N ASN A 201 15.68 9.04 14.50
CA ASN A 201 16.85 9.71 15.06
C ASN A 201 16.45 11.17 15.29
N LEU A 202 15.67 11.38 16.35
CA LEU A 202 15.58 12.66 17.03
C LEU A 202 16.67 12.66 18.11
N GLY A 203 17.67 13.53 17.93
CA GLY A 203 18.35 14.23 19.02
C GLY A 203 19.38 13.47 19.84
N THR A 204 20.61 13.99 19.77
CA THR A 204 21.78 13.84 20.67
C THR A 204 22.45 12.47 20.76
#